data_AF-A0AAW9FR11-F1
#
_entry.id   AF-A0AAW9FR11-F1
#
_cell.length_a   1.000
_cell.length_b   1.000
_cell.length_c   1.000
_cell.angle_alpha   90.00
_cell.angle_beta   90.00
_cell.angle_gamma   90.00
#
_symmetry.space_group_name_H-M   'P 1'
#
loop_
_entity.id
_entity.type
_entity.pdbx_description
1 polymer ?
#
loop_
_entity_poly.entity_id
_entity_poly.type
_entity_poly.pdbx_seq_one_letter_code
_entity_poly.pdbx_strand_id
1 'polypeptide(L)'
;MPSGSIHVKVSGALQDHIQQQISEGGLYENASEYIRALIRRDLQTRDEAWEALQRELSPAMRADDTEFLAVSADDVIRRNKRR
;
A
#
# COMPACT_ATOMS: atom_id res chain seq x y z
N MET A 1 20.29 19.14 -0.60
CA MET A 1 19.41 18.35 -1.48
C MET A 1 18.88 19.29 -2.56
N PRO A 2 19.00 18.97 -3.86
CA PRO A 2 18.40 19.82 -4.89
C PRO A 2 16.87 19.77 -4.75
N SER A 3 16.24 20.93 -4.54
CA SER A 3 14.79 21.07 -4.62
C SER A 3 14.42 21.35 -6.07
N GLY A 4 13.88 20.35 -6.77
CA GLY A 4 13.26 20.54 -8.09
C GLY A 4 11.85 21.10 -7.94
N SER A 5 11.47 22.04 -8.82
CA SER A 5 10.07 22.45 -8.97
C SER A 5 9.39 21.54 -10.00
N ILE A 6 8.17 21.12 -9.69
CA ILE A 6 7.31 20.37 -10.61
C ILE A 6 6.10 21.24 -10.94
N HIS A 7 5.72 21.29 -12.21
CA HIS A 7 4.47 21.92 -12.63
C HIS A 7 3.51 20.84 -13.12
N VAL A 8 2.37 20.71 -12.45
CA VAL A 8 1.39 19.66 -12.71
C VAL A 8 0.05 20.31 -13.00
N LYS A 9 -0.62 19.86 -14.06
CA LYS A 9 -2.00 20.24 -14.35
C LYS A 9 -2.92 19.19 -13.75
N VAL A 10 -3.86 19.65 -12.92
CA VAL A 10 -4.84 18.82 -12.25
C VAL A 10 -6.22 19.37 -12.60
N SER A 11 -7.17 18.51 -12.98
CA SER A 11 -8.49 18.93 -13.44
C SER A 11 -9.60 18.02 -12.92
N GLY A 12 -10.84 18.51 -12.98
CA GLY A 12 -12.03 17.78 -12.57
C GLY A 12 -11.99 17.37 -11.10
N ALA A 13 -12.39 16.14 -10.80
CA ALA A 13 -12.50 15.63 -9.43
C ALA A 13 -11.21 15.74 -8.61
N LEU A 14 -10.04 15.67 -9.26
CA LEU A 14 -8.75 15.83 -8.57
C LEU A 14 -8.51 17.28 -8.13
N GLN A 15 -8.93 18.25 -8.95
CA GLN A 15 -8.86 19.67 -8.59
C GLN A 15 -9.80 19.97 -7.41
N ASP A 16 -11.03 19.48 -7.48
CA ASP A 16 -12.03 19.66 -6.41
C ASP A 16 -11.54 19.06 -5.09
N HIS A 17 -10.93 17.87 -5.15
CA HIS A 17 -10.39 17.20 -3.99
C HIS A 17 -9.20 17.95 -3.38
N ILE A 18 -8.25 18.42 -4.20
CA ILE A 18 -7.14 19.26 -3.70
C ILE A 18 -7.70 20.50 -3.02
N GLN A 19 -8.69 21.16 -3.63
CA GLN A 19 -9.31 22.35 -3.07
C GLN A 19 -9.93 22.08 -1.69
N GLN A 20 -10.64 20.97 -1.52
CA GLN A 20 -11.20 20.58 -0.22
C GLN A 20 -10.12 20.35 0.84
N GLN A 21 -8.97 19.79 0.47
CA GLN A 21 -7.88 19.50 1.39
C GLN A 21 -7.12 20.75 1.86
N ILE A 22 -7.21 21.87 1.11
CA ILE A 22 -6.49 23.13 1.39
C ILE A 22 -7.40 24.32 1.74
N SER A 23 -8.73 24.12 1.73
CA SER A 23 -9.70 25.16 2.12
C SER A 23 -9.67 25.44 3.63
N GLU A 24 -10.40 26.45 4.11
CA GLU A 24 -10.60 26.68 5.54
C GLU A 24 -11.22 25.44 6.20
N GLY A 25 -10.45 24.79 7.10
CA GLY A 25 -10.79 23.50 7.71
C GLY A 25 -10.13 22.27 7.06
N GLY A 26 -9.37 22.47 5.98
CA GLY A 26 -8.51 21.47 5.37
C GLY A 26 -7.29 21.12 6.21
N LEU A 27 -6.67 19.97 5.92
CA LEU A 27 -5.52 19.45 6.67
C LEU A 27 -4.17 20.01 6.21
N TYR A 28 -4.14 20.74 5.09
CA TYR A 28 -2.91 21.19 4.45
C TYR A 28 -2.98 22.68 4.09
N GLU A 29 -1.85 23.36 4.18
CA GLU A 29 -1.79 24.81 3.91
C GLU A 29 -1.80 25.12 2.41
N ASN A 30 -1.31 24.21 1.57
CA ASN A 30 -1.25 24.40 0.13
C ASN A 30 -1.16 23.08 -0.65
N ALA A 31 -1.42 23.16 -1.96
CA ALA A 31 -1.40 22.01 -2.86
C ALA A 31 -0.03 21.31 -2.89
N SER A 32 1.08 22.06 -2.84
CA SER A 32 2.42 21.47 -2.85
C SER A 32 2.72 20.66 -1.58
N GLU A 33 2.15 21.04 -0.44
CA GLU A 33 2.20 20.24 0.79
C GLU A 33 1.38 18.96 0.67
N TYR A 34 0.13 19.09 0.20
CA TYR A 34 -0.74 17.93 0.03
C TYR A 34 -0.14 16.90 -0.95
N ILE A 35 0.40 17.37 -2.09
CA ILE A 35 1.06 16.50 -3.07
C ILE A 35 2.27 15.78 -2.44
N ARG A 36 3.08 16.48 -1.63
CA ARG A 36 4.21 15.83 -0.91
C ARG A 36 3.72 14.78 0.07
N ALA A 37 2.61 15.04 0.77
CA ALA A 37 2.00 14.05 1.67
C ALA A 37 1.50 12.82 0.90
N LEU A 38 0.85 13.01 -0.26
CA LEU A 38 0.41 11.92 -1.13
C LEU A 38 1.58 11.07 -1.63
N ILE A 39 2.67 11.70 -2.08
CA ILE A 39 3.87 10.97 -2.55
C ILE A 39 4.50 10.17 -1.40
N ARG A 40 4.60 10.74 -0.19
CA ARG A 40 5.10 10.00 0.98
C ARG A 40 4.22 8.80 1.32
N ARG A 41 2.90 8.99 1.28
CA ARG A 41 1.95 7.90 1.52
C ARG A 41 2.07 6.80 0.46
N ASP A 42 2.19 7.16 -0.81
CA ASP A 42 2.40 6.20 -1.89
C ASP A 42 3.66 5.35 -1.64
N LEU A 43 4.79 6.00 -1.33
CA LEU A 43 6.04 5.31 -0.98
C LEU A 43 5.86 4.38 0.21
N GLN A 44 5.27 4.88 1.31
CA GLN A 44 5.05 4.10 2.52
C GLN A 44 4.15 2.87 2.26
N THR A 45 3.05 3.03 1.53
CA THR A 45 2.12 1.91 1.26
C THR A 45 2.77 0.79 0.45
N ARG A 46 3.72 1.12 -0.43
CA ARG A 46 4.46 0.12 -1.21
C ARG A 46 5.42 -0.68 -0.33
N ASP A 47 6.12 -0.01 0.56
CA ASP A 47 7.04 -0.66 1.49
C ASP A 47 6.28 -1.51 2.51
N GLU A 48 5.17 -0.99 3.06
CA GLU A 48 4.32 -1.73 4.01
C GLU A 48 3.74 -3.02 3.43
N ALA A 49 3.28 -3.00 2.17
CA ALA A 49 2.77 -4.20 1.51
C ALA A 49 3.85 -5.27 1.33
N TRP A 50 5.06 -4.84 0.96
CA TRP A 50 6.19 -5.74 0.82
C TRP A 50 6.65 -6.31 2.17
N GLU A 51 6.76 -5.48 3.20
CA GLU A 51 7.11 -5.90 4.55
C GLU A 51 6.07 -6.86 5.15
N ALA A 52 4.78 -6.60 4.92
CA ALA A 52 3.71 -7.49 5.37
C ALA A 52 3.83 -8.86 4.72
N LEU A 53 4.04 -8.91 3.41
CA LEU A 53 4.24 -10.16 2.67
C LEU A 53 5.49 -10.91 3.17
N GLN A 54 6.61 -10.20 3.33
CA GLN A 54 7.84 -10.81 3.82
C GLN A 54 7.64 -11.37 5.24
N ARG A 55 6.94 -10.65 6.12
CA ARG A 55 6.65 -11.10 7.48
C ARG A 55 5.77 -12.35 7.50
N GLU A 56 4.78 -12.42 6.62
CA GLU A 56 3.88 -13.58 6.51
C GLU A 56 4.58 -14.82 5.96
N LEU A 57 5.43 -14.65 4.93
CA LEU A 57 6.10 -15.78 4.28
C LEU A 57 7.39 -16.22 4.97
N SER A 58 8.10 -15.32 5.66
CA SER A 58 9.40 -15.59 6.29
C SER A 58 9.44 -16.81 7.21
N PRO A 59 8.42 -17.10 8.04
CA PRO A 59 8.41 -18.30 8.88
C PRO A 59 8.44 -19.58 8.04
N ALA A 60 7.57 -19.70 7.03
CA ALA A 60 7.51 -20.87 6.16
C ALA A 60 8.79 -21.00 5.32
N MET A 61 9.35 -19.90 4.82
CA MET A 61 10.61 -19.94 4.06
C MET A 61 11.83 -20.39 4.87
N ARG A 62 11.76 -20.35 6.21
CA ARG A 62 12.83 -20.82 7.11
C ARG A 62 12.53 -22.18 7.75
N ALA A 63 11.33 -22.69 7.59
CA ALA A 63 10.92 -23.98 8.10
C ALA A 63 11.67 -25.11 7.36
N ASP A 64 11.88 -26.22 8.06
CA ASP A 64 12.47 -27.40 7.43
C ASP A 64 11.46 -28.06 6.48
N ASP A 65 11.93 -28.69 5.41
CA ASP A 65 11.06 -29.40 4.45
C ASP A 65 10.19 -30.47 5.13
N THR A 66 10.66 -31.05 6.25
CA THR A 66 9.90 -32.02 7.06
C THR A 66 8.67 -31.43 7.77
N GLU A 67 8.59 -30.11 7.91
CA GLU A 67 7.41 -29.41 8.45
C GLU A 67 6.28 -29.31 7.42
N PHE A 68 6.57 -29.58 6.14
CA PHE A 68 5.59 -29.52 5.06
C PHE A 68 5.00 -30.90 4.73
N LEU A 69 3.71 -30.90 4.39
CA LEU A 69 3.00 -32.10 3.94
C LEU A 69 2.63 -31.94 2.47
N ALA A 70 2.84 -32.99 1.68
CA ALA A 70 2.34 -33.03 0.31
C ALA A 70 0.80 -33.01 0.33
N VAL A 71 0.22 -32.00 -0.32
CA VAL A 71 -1.24 -31.82 -0.42
C VAL A 71 -1.65 -31.62 -1.86
N SER A 72 -2.73 -32.29 -2.28
CA SER A 72 -3.35 -32.03 -3.58
C SER A 72 -4.41 -30.92 -3.47
N ALA A 73 -4.79 -30.34 -4.60
CA ALA A 73 -5.90 -29.38 -4.66
C ALA A 73 -7.21 -30.00 -4.13
N ASP A 74 -7.46 -31.28 -4.42
CA ASP A 74 -8.64 -32.00 -3.93
C ASP A 74 -8.67 -32.13 -2.41
N ASP A 75 -7.51 -32.35 -1.78
CA ASP A 75 -7.40 -32.42 -0.32
C ASP A 75 -7.74 -31.09 0.33
N VAL A 76 -7.27 -29.98 -0.26
CA VAL A 76 -7.57 -28.62 0.21
C VAL A 76 -9.06 -28.31 0.06
N ILE A 77 -9.67 -28.61 -1.08
CA ILE A 77 -11.10 -28.38 -1.31
C ILE A 77 -11.95 -29.20 -0.34
N ARG A 78 -11.62 -30.49 -0.18
CA ARG A 78 -12.32 -31.39 0.74
C ARG A 78 -12.23 -30.91 2.19
N ARG A 79 -11.06 -30.41 2.62
CA ARG A 79 -10.86 -29.84 3.97
C ARG A 79 -11.75 -28.63 4.22
N ASN A 80 -11.80 -27.68 3.27
CA ASN A 80 -12.54 -26.44 3.45
C ASN A 80 -14.07 -26.62 3.35
N LYS A 81 -14.56 -27.65 2.64
CA LYS A 81 -15.99 -28.00 2.60
C LYS A 81 -16.53 -28.64 3.90
N ARG A 82 -15.64 -29.08 4.79
CA ARG A 82 -15.99 -29.70 6.09
C ARG A 82 -16.01 -28.71 7.25
N ARG A 83 -15.59 -27.46 7.00
CA ARG A 83 -15.66 -26.34 7.94
C ARG A 83 -16.96 -25.59 7.73
#